data_AF-A0A7Y2HRI2-F1
#
_entry.id   AF-A0A7Y2HRI2-F1
#
_cell.length_a   1.000
_cell.length_b   1.000
_cell.length_c   1.000
_cell.angle_alpha   90.00
_cell.angle_beta   90.00
_cell.angle_gamma   90.00
#
_symmetry.space_group_name_H-M   'P 1'
#
loop_
_entity.id
_entity.type
_entity.pdbx_description
1 polymer ?
#
loop_
_entity_poly.entity_id
_entity_poly.type
_entity_poly.pdbx_seq_one_letter_code
_entity_poly.pdbx_strand_id
1 'polypeptide(L)'
;MASRTVRVHADPLVPTLTIDDYADREAFLLEVRDLMRRLNAGVPGMAPATTRRLLQDISGVFGAMNGGGVRPGTIHPPTRTQRDIVSAVRAAVGPGD
;
A
#
# COMPACT_ATOMS: atom_id res chain seq x y z
N MET A 1 -0.45 -23.61 38.67
CA MET A 1 0.17 -23.31 37.36
C MET A 1 1.00 -22.04 37.49
N ALA A 2 2.30 -22.10 37.22
CA ALA A 2 3.16 -20.90 37.27
C ALA A 2 3.07 -20.15 35.93
N SER A 3 2.61 -18.90 35.95
CA SER A 3 2.62 -18.01 34.79
C SER A 3 4.02 -17.42 34.64
N ARG A 4 4.65 -17.62 33.47
CA ARG A 4 5.96 -17.05 33.16
C ARG A 4 5.76 -15.88 32.21
N THR A 5 6.07 -14.68 32.67
CA THR A 5 6.03 -13.46 31.83
C THR A 5 7.35 -13.36 31.05
N VAL A 6 7.27 -13.27 29.73
CA VAL A 6 8.43 -13.01 28.85
C VAL A 6 8.39 -11.53 28.46
N ARG A 7 9.45 -10.77 28.76
CA ARG A 7 9.64 -9.42 28.21
C ARG A 7 10.25 -9.56 26.82
N VAL A 8 9.48 -9.17 25.81
CA VAL A 8 9.96 -9.10 24.43
C VAL A 8 10.52 -7.70 24.21
N HIS A 9 11.81 -7.63 23.91
CA HIS A 9 12.49 -6.40 23.51
C HIS A 9 12.53 -6.32 21.98
N ALA A 10 12.59 -5.10 21.43
CA ALA A 10 12.83 -4.92 20.00
C ALA A 10 14.18 -5.53 19.61
N ASP A 11 14.23 -6.19 18.46
CA ASP A 11 15.48 -6.74 17.93
C ASP A 11 16.40 -5.58 17.49
N PRO A 12 17.59 -5.42 18.09
CA PRO A 12 18.52 -4.34 17.75
C PRO A 12 19.14 -4.46 16.36
N LEU A 13 19.00 -5.61 15.70
CA LEU A 13 19.50 -5.85 14.34
C LEU A 13 18.45 -5.57 13.26
N VAL A 14 17.19 -5.41 13.63
CA VAL A 14 16.15 -4.95 12.71
C VAL A 14 16.33 -3.44 12.54
N PRO A 15 16.41 -2.92 11.29
CA PRO A 15 16.47 -1.48 11.06
C PRO A 15 15.34 -0.81 11.85
N THR A 16 15.69 0.12 12.73
CA THR A 16 14.69 0.79 13.57
C THR A 16 13.78 1.60 12.67
N LEU A 17 12.54 1.13 12.49
CA LEU A 17 11.50 1.89 11.80
C LEU A 17 11.25 3.17 12.59
N THR A 18 11.33 4.29 11.89
CA THR A 18 11.05 5.61 12.42
C THR A 18 9.55 5.91 12.34
N ILE A 19 9.11 6.91 13.09
CA ILE A 19 7.73 7.43 12.95
C ILE A 19 7.50 7.94 11.53
N ASP A 20 8.53 8.53 10.90
CA ASP A 20 8.46 9.01 9.52
C ASP A 20 8.24 7.87 8.53
N ASP A 21 8.85 6.70 8.75
CA ASP A 21 8.61 5.51 7.93
C ASP A 21 7.16 5.03 8.01
N TYR A 22 6.57 5.07 9.21
CA TYR A 22 5.16 4.74 9.41
C TYR A 22 4.24 5.76 8.73
N ALA A 23 4.54 7.06 8.89
CA ALA A 23 3.76 8.13 8.30
C ALA A 23 3.80 8.08 6.76
N ASP A 24 4.97 7.80 6.16
CA ASP A 24 5.11 7.64 4.71
C ASP A 24 4.36 6.41 4.20
N ARG A 25 4.43 5.29 4.92
CA ARG A 25 3.63 4.10 4.61
C ARG A 25 2.13 4.40 4.68
N GLU A 26 1.67 5.09 5.73
CA GLU A 26 0.27 5.45 5.92
C GLU A 26 -0.23 6.36 4.79
N ALA A 27 0.49 7.45 4.52
CA ALA A 27 0.15 8.39 3.44
C ALA A 27 0.04 7.68 2.09
N PHE A 28 1.00 6.80 1.79
CA PHE A 28 0.99 6.00 0.57
C PHE A 28 -0.23 5.07 0.47
N LEU A 29 -0.59 4.37 1.55
CA LEU A 29 -1.73 3.45 1.54
C LEU A 29 -3.08 4.18 1.44
N LEU A 30 -3.18 5.39 2.02
CA LEU A 30 -4.34 6.25 1.86
C LEU A 30 -4.52 6.67 0.41
N GLU A 31 -3.43 7.05 -0.28
CA GLU A 31 -3.46 7.35 -1.71
C GLU A 31 -3.89 6.13 -2.54
N VAL A 32 -3.30 4.96 -2.28
CA VAL A 32 -3.67 3.70 -2.96
C VAL A 32 -5.17 3.40 -2.79
N ARG A 33 -5.70 3.56 -1.57
CA ARG A 33 -7.12 3.34 -1.28
C ARG A 33 -8.02 4.35 -1.99
N ASP A 34 -7.60 5.60 -2.08
CA ASP A 34 -8.35 6.62 -2.82
C ASP A 34 -8.39 6.30 -4.33
N LEU A 35 -7.25 5.96 -4.93
CA LEU A 35 -7.18 5.57 -6.34
C LEU A 35 -8.06 4.35 -6.63
N MET A 36 -8.05 3.33 -5.75
CA MET A 36 -8.95 2.18 -5.86
C MET A 36 -10.41 2.60 -5.82
N ARG A 37 -10.80 3.49 -4.89
CA ARG A 37 -12.17 4.00 -4.79
C ARG A 37 -12.59 4.70 -6.08
N ARG A 38 -11.75 5.58 -6.62
CA ARG A 38 -12.03 6.34 -7.85
C ARG A 38 -12.14 5.44 -9.09
N LEU A 39 -11.23 4.48 -9.24
CA LEU A 39 -11.29 3.50 -10.32
C LEU A 39 -12.56 2.63 -10.25
N ASN A 40 -12.99 2.23 -9.06
CA ASN A 40 -14.24 1.48 -8.86
C ASN A 40 -15.49 2.32 -9.10
N ALA A 41 -15.46 3.62 -8.79
CA ALA A 41 -16.54 4.55 -9.10
C ALA A 41 -16.66 4.84 -10.61
N GLY A 42 -15.58 4.58 -11.36
CA GLY A 42 -15.49 4.85 -12.80
C GLY A 42 -14.85 6.21 -13.06
N VAL A 43 -13.88 6.22 -13.98
CA VAL A 43 -13.22 7.45 -14.43
C VAL A 43 -13.83 7.86 -15.77
N PRO A 44 -14.41 9.07 -15.91
CA PRO A 44 -15.01 9.52 -17.16
C PRO A 44 -14.02 9.46 -18.32
N GLY A 45 -14.47 8.95 -19.47
CA GLY A 45 -13.64 8.82 -20.68
C GLY A 45 -12.61 7.68 -20.64
N MET A 46 -12.49 6.95 -19.53
CA MET A 46 -11.57 5.82 -19.42
C MET A 46 -12.22 4.53 -19.96
N ALA A 47 -11.50 3.83 -20.85
CA ALA A 47 -11.97 2.55 -21.39
C ALA A 47 -12.01 1.46 -20.29
N PRO A 48 -13.04 0.57 -20.27
CA PRO A 48 -13.17 -0.47 -19.24
C PRO A 48 -11.96 -1.39 -19.10
N ALA A 49 -11.31 -1.71 -20.23
CA ALA A 49 -10.09 -2.53 -20.23
C ALA A 49 -8.93 -1.82 -19.52
N THR A 50 -8.78 -0.51 -19.73
CA THR A 50 -7.79 0.32 -19.03
C THR A 50 -8.10 0.39 -17.54
N THR A 51 -9.35 0.64 -17.16
CA THR A 51 -9.77 0.64 -15.75
C THR A 51 -9.45 -0.68 -15.06
N ARG A 52 -9.75 -1.81 -15.70
CA ARG A 52 -9.44 -3.14 -15.16
C ARG A 52 -7.95 -3.35 -14.95
N ARG A 53 -7.12 -2.95 -15.91
CA ARG A 53 -5.65 -3.04 -15.79
C ARG A 53 -5.14 -2.20 -14.63
N LEU A 54 -5.56 -0.94 -14.52
CA LEU A 54 -5.15 -0.06 -13.43
C LEU A 54 -5.62 -0.59 -12.07
N LEU A 55 -6.81 -1.17 -11.98
CA LEU A 55 -7.31 -1.84 -10.78
C LEU A 55 -6.45 -3.05 -10.38
N GLN A 56 -5.97 -3.82 -11.35
CA GLN A 56 -5.07 -4.95 -11.09
C GLN A 56 -3.71 -4.46 -10.55
N ASP A 57 -3.13 -3.44 -11.18
CA ASP A 57 -1.85 -2.85 -10.77
C ASP A 57 -1.92 -2.30 -9.33
N ILE A 58 -2.95 -1.48 -9.04
CA ILE A 58 -3.11 -0.86 -7.72
C ILE A 58 -3.47 -1.88 -6.62
N SER A 59 -4.27 -2.91 -6.95
CA SER A 59 -4.61 -3.99 -6.01
C SER A 59 -3.39 -4.86 -5.70
N GLY A 60 -2.50 -5.06 -6.69
CA GLY A 60 -1.23 -5.74 -6.49
C GLY A 60 -0.33 -5.00 -5.49
N VAL A 61 -0.23 -3.67 -5.61
CA VAL A 61 0.50 -2.83 -4.66
C VAL A 61 -0.12 -2.92 -3.26
N PHE A 62 -1.45 -2.76 -3.16
CA PHE A 62 -2.16 -2.83 -1.88
C PHE A 62 -1.95 -4.18 -1.18
N GLY A 63 -2.05 -5.28 -1.91
CA GLY A 63 -1.81 -6.63 -1.39
C GLY A 63 -0.35 -6.88 -1.01
N ALA A 64 0.61 -6.35 -1.77
CA ALA A 64 2.03 -6.47 -1.41
C ALA A 64 2.37 -5.76 -0.08
N MET A 65 1.68 -4.66 0.24
CA MET A 65 1.93 -3.90 1.46
C MET A 65 1.12 -4.37 2.67
N ASN A 66 -0.13 -4.76 2.47
CA ASN A 66 -0.99 -5.22 3.57
C ASN A 66 -0.99 -6.74 3.75
N GLY A 67 -0.36 -7.47 2.83
CA GLY A 67 -0.37 -8.92 2.79
C GLY A 67 -1.59 -9.45 2.02
N GLY A 68 -1.57 -10.76 1.77
CA GLY A 68 -2.65 -11.43 1.07
C GLY A 68 -2.50 -12.95 1.12
N GLY A 69 -3.59 -13.65 1.45
CA GLY A 69 -3.59 -15.11 1.61
C GLY A 69 -2.52 -15.57 2.60
N VAL A 70 -1.51 -16.26 2.08
CA VAL A 70 -0.38 -16.82 2.85
C VAL A 70 0.84 -15.89 2.94
N ARG A 71 0.85 -14.75 2.25
CA ARG A 71 1.98 -13.81 2.26
C ARG A 71 1.76 -12.70 3.28
N PRO A 72 2.67 -12.53 4.26
CA PRO A 72 2.57 -11.42 5.19
C PRO A 72 2.78 -10.09 4.47
N GLY A 73 2.14 -9.04 4.97
CA GLY A 73 2.39 -7.67 4.54
C GLY A 73 3.70 -7.12 5.08
N THR A 74 4.01 -5.88 4.73
CA THR A 74 5.18 -5.17 5.24
C THR A 74 4.78 -3.91 6.01
N ILE A 75 5.48 -3.66 7.10
CA ILE A 75 5.40 -2.41 7.86
C ILE A 75 6.41 -1.37 7.38
N HIS A 76 7.29 -1.72 6.43
CA HIS A 76 8.25 -0.81 5.85
C HIS A 76 7.59 0.17 4.86
N PRO A 77 8.24 1.30 4.59
CA PRO A 77 7.86 2.23 3.53
C PRO A 77 7.70 1.56 2.16
N PRO A 78 6.92 2.15 1.25
CA PRO A 78 6.81 1.65 -0.11
C PRO A 78 8.14 1.79 -0.86
N THR A 79 8.48 0.74 -1.60
CA THR A 79 9.62 0.69 -2.51
C THR A 79 9.45 1.67 -3.67
N ARG A 80 10.56 2.01 -4.34
CA ARG A 80 10.54 2.85 -5.55
C ARG A 80 9.58 2.31 -6.63
N THR A 81 9.63 1.00 -6.89
CA THR A 81 8.74 0.37 -7.89
C THR A 81 7.26 0.53 -7.53
N GLN A 82 6.90 0.40 -6.24
CA GLN A 82 5.52 0.62 -5.81
C GLN A 82 5.09 2.07 -6.01
N ARG A 83 5.97 3.04 -5.74
CA ARG A 83 5.72 4.46 -5.99
C ARG A 83 5.55 4.77 -7.47
N ASP A 84 6.38 4.18 -8.32
CA ASP A 84 6.31 4.38 -9.77
C ASP A 84 4.97 3.87 -10.33
N ILE A 85 4.50 2.71 -9.84
CA ILE A 85 3.18 2.16 -10.20
C ILE A 85 2.05 3.11 -9.76
N VAL A 86 2.05 3.53 -8.49
CA VAL A 86 1.01 4.45 -7.97
C VAL A 86 1.02 5.78 -8.71
N SER A 87 2.20 6.32 -9.01
CA SER A 87 2.33 7.56 -9.77
C SER A 87 1.78 7.42 -11.20
N ALA A 88 2.01 6.29 -11.86
CA ALA A 88 1.46 6.02 -13.18
C ALA A 88 -0.08 5.89 -13.15
N VAL A 89 -0.63 5.21 -12.14
CA VAL A 89 -2.08 5.11 -11.94
C VAL A 89 -2.67 6.50 -11.66
N ARG A 90 -2.07 7.29 -10.77
CA ARG A 90 -2.49 8.66 -10.47
C ARG A 90 -2.51 9.53 -11.73
N ALA A 91 -1.47 9.46 -12.55
CA ALA A 91 -1.42 10.21 -13.80
C ALA A 91 -2.53 9.82 -14.77
N ALA A 92 -2.90 8.53 -14.83
CA ALA A 92 -3.99 8.04 -15.69
C ALA A 92 -5.38 8.41 -15.16
N VAL A 93 -5.57 8.44 -13.84
CA VAL A 93 -6.84 8.77 -13.18
C VAL A 93 -7.07 10.29 -13.13
N GLY A 94 -5.99 11.08 -13.10
CA GLY A 94 -6.03 12.54 -12.98
C GLY A 94 -6.18 13.04 -11.54
N PRO A 95 -6.13 14.37 -11.32
CA PRO A 95 -6.31 14.96 -9.99
C PRO A 95 -7.67 14.54 -9.40
N GLY A 96 -7.71 14.28 -8.09
CA GLY A 96 -8.97 14.18 -7.35
C GLY A 96 -9.53 15.58 -7.14
N ASP A 97 -10.85 15.72 -7.20
CA ASP A 97 -11.55 16.95 -6.81
C ASP A 97 -11.32 17.28 -5.32
#